data_AF-A0A2X1QAK9-F1
#
_entry.id   AF-A0A2X1QAK9-F1
#
_cell.length_a   1.000
_cell.length_b   1.000
_cell.length_c   1.000
_cell.angle_alpha   90.00
_cell.angle_beta   90.00
_cell.angle_gamma   90.00
#
_symmetry.space_group_name_H-M   'P 1'
#
loop_
_entity.id
_entity.type
_entity.pdbx_description
1 polymer ?
#
loop_
_entity_poly.entity_id
_entity_poly.type
_entity_poly.pdbx_seq_one_letter_code
_entity_poly.pdbx_strand_id
1 'polypeptide(L)'
;MSGSGATHGIQAQDDHGNVWYKFGGDYGDYPNNYNFCLDGLIYSDQTPGPGLKEYKQVIAPVKIHARDLTRGELKVENKLWFTTLDDYTLHAEVRAEGENARDAAD
;
A
#
# COMPACT_ATOMS: atom_id res chain seq x y z
N MET A 1 -14.62 2.47 10.80
CA MET A 1 -14.53 3.22 9.53
C MET A 1 -14.79 2.23 8.41
N SER A 2 -15.86 2.46 7.64
CA SER A 2 -16.10 1.75 6.37
C SER A 2 -15.23 2.45 5.33
N GLY A 3 -13.99 2.02 5.15
CA GLY A 3 -13.11 2.64 4.15
C GLY A 3 -13.59 2.29 2.74
N SER A 4 -13.82 3.31 1.92
CA SER A 4 -14.13 3.14 0.50
C SER A 4 -12.86 2.76 -0.29
N GLY A 5 -13.01 2.22 -1.49
CA GLY A 5 -11.85 1.90 -2.35
C GLY A 5 -11.08 3.16 -2.75
N ALA A 6 -11.78 4.24 -3.04
CA ALA A 6 -11.21 5.53 -3.45
C ALA A 6 -11.97 6.68 -2.80
N THR A 7 -11.22 7.74 -2.47
CA THR A 7 -11.74 8.99 -1.92
C THR A 7 -12.63 9.71 -2.93
N HIS A 8 -13.71 10.33 -2.47
CA HIS A 8 -14.68 11.04 -3.31
C HIS A 8 -14.48 12.57 -3.29
N GLY A 9 -13.24 13.05 -3.41
CA GLY A 9 -12.94 14.47 -3.55
C GLY A 9 -13.08 14.96 -4.99
N ILE A 10 -13.63 16.17 -5.19
CA ILE A 10 -13.76 16.79 -6.52
C ILE A 10 -12.54 17.68 -6.78
N GLN A 11 -11.79 17.40 -7.84
CA GLN A 11 -10.60 18.18 -8.18
C GLN A 11 -10.95 19.64 -8.48
N ALA A 12 -10.20 20.57 -7.89
CA ALA A 12 -10.27 22.00 -8.08
C ALA A 12 -8.86 22.60 -8.19
N GLN A 13 -8.77 23.86 -8.61
CA GLN A 13 -7.53 24.63 -8.66
C GLN A 13 -7.72 25.94 -7.88
N ASP A 14 -6.68 26.41 -7.22
CA ASP A 14 -6.64 27.75 -6.62
C ASP A 14 -6.18 28.81 -7.65
N ASP A 15 -6.17 30.08 -7.25
CA ASP A 15 -5.77 31.22 -8.10
C ASP A 15 -4.29 31.16 -8.53
N HIS A 16 -3.49 30.30 -7.89
CA HIS A 16 -2.09 30.05 -8.20
C HIS A 16 -1.88 28.79 -9.05
N GLY A 17 -2.96 28.09 -9.42
CA GLY A 17 -2.94 26.86 -10.22
C GLY A 17 -2.62 25.59 -9.41
N ASN A 18 -2.59 25.65 -8.08
CA ASN A 18 -2.37 24.47 -7.26
C ASN A 18 -3.64 23.60 -7.24
N VAL A 19 -3.45 22.30 -7.49
CA VAL A 19 -4.53 21.32 -7.44
C VAL A 19 -4.90 21.00 -5.99
N TRP A 20 -6.20 21.02 -5.69
CA TRP A 20 -6.75 20.57 -4.42
C TRP A 20 -8.08 19.84 -4.64
N TYR A 21 -8.60 19.19 -3.60
CA TYR A 21 -9.84 18.41 -3.70
C TYR A 21 -10.91 18.98 -2.77
N LYS A 22 -12.02 19.41 -3.37
CA LYS A 22 -13.22 19.89 -2.68
C LYS A 22 -14.08 18.74 -2.16
N PHE A 23 -14.79 19.00 -1.07
CA PHE A 23 -15.77 18.11 -0.45
C PHE A 23 -16.99 18.90 0.06
N GLY A 24 -17.88 18.25 0.80
CA GLY A 24 -19.10 18.89 1.32
C GLY A 24 -18.79 20.16 2.10
N GLY A 25 -19.54 21.23 1.85
CA GLY A 25 -19.31 22.56 2.43
C GLY A 25 -18.50 23.51 1.54
N ASP A 26 -17.62 23.01 0.65
CA ASP A 26 -16.84 23.87 -0.25
C ASP A 26 -17.65 24.49 -1.39
N TYR A 27 -18.93 24.11 -1.53
CA TYR A 27 -19.88 24.64 -2.51
C TYR A 27 -20.98 25.48 -1.87
N GLY A 28 -20.87 25.79 -0.57
CA GLY A 28 -21.91 26.51 0.18
C GLY A 28 -23.15 25.66 0.45
N ASP A 29 -23.04 24.34 0.31
CA ASP A 29 -24.09 23.35 0.55
C ASP A 29 -24.35 23.13 2.04
N TYR A 30 -25.63 23.06 2.43
CA TYR A 30 -26.08 22.72 3.79
C TYR A 30 -27.40 21.93 3.75
N PRO A 31 -27.54 20.83 4.53
CA PRO A 31 -26.54 20.25 5.43
C PRO A 31 -25.44 19.49 4.69
N ASN A 32 -24.27 19.34 5.31
CA ASN A 32 -23.15 18.57 4.77
C ASN A 32 -22.37 17.85 5.89
N ASN A 33 -21.55 16.86 5.51
CA ASN A 33 -20.70 16.07 6.41
C ASN A 33 -19.20 16.34 6.19
N TYR A 34 -18.85 17.50 5.62
CA TYR A 34 -17.47 17.91 5.37
C TYR A 34 -16.63 16.85 4.65
N ASN A 35 -15.43 16.58 5.17
CA ASN A 35 -14.43 15.70 4.60
C ASN A 35 -14.70 14.21 4.85
N PHE A 36 -15.87 13.83 5.37
CA PHE A 36 -16.18 12.42 5.66
C PHE A 36 -16.17 11.54 4.39
N CYS A 37 -16.33 12.13 3.21
CA CYS A 37 -16.22 11.45 1.92
C CYS A 37 -14.77 11.24 1.42
N LEU A 38 -13.77 11.75 2.16
CA LEU A 38 -12.36 11.55 1.89
C LEU A 38 -11.78 10.37 2.69
N ASP A 39 -12.38 9.19 2.53
CA ASP A 39 -12.16 8.00 3.37
C ASP A 39 -11.53 6.82 2.63
N GLY A 40 -11.01 7.04 1.43
CA GLY A 40 -10.49 5.98 0.56
C GLY A 40 -9.02 5.62 0.79
N LEU A 41 -8.67 4.37 0.48
CA LEU A 41 -7.26 3.92 0.44
C LEU A 41 -6.50 4.49 -0.77
N ILE A 42 -7.24 4.97 -1.77
CA ILE A 42 -6.76 5.58 -3.01
C ILE A 42 -7.27 7.03 -3.05
N TYR A 43 -6.45 7.97 -3.50
CA TYR A 43 -6.85 9.36 -3.72
C TYR A 43 -7.75 9.50 -4.97
N SER A 44 -8.43 10.63 -5.13
CA SER A 44 -9.34 10.85 -6.27
C SER A 44 -8.65 10.75 -7.64
N ASP A 45 -7.35 11.07 -7.72
CA ASP A 45 -6.51 10.90 -8.93
C ASP A 45 -5.96 9.48 -9.12
N GLN A 46 -6.48 8.51 -8.37
CA GLN A 46 -6.03 7.11 -8.38
C GLN A 46 -4.64 6.90 -7.77
N THR A 47 -4.01 7.92 -7.20
CA THR A 47 -2.74 7.75 -6.48
C THR A 47 -2.94 6.86 -5.25
N PRO A 48 -2.16 5.78 -5.07
CA PRO A 48 -2.23 4.95 -3.87
C PRO A 48 -1.86 5.72 -2.60
N GLY A 49 -2.76 5.72 -1.61
CA GLY A 49 -2.46 6.22 -0.28
C GLY A 49 -1.51 5.30 0.49
N PRO A 50 -0.90 5.79 1.58
CA PRO A 50 -0.05 4.96 2.45
C PRO A 50 -0.82 3.75 3.03
N GLY A 51 -2.10 3.92 3.35
CA GLY A 51 -2.94 2.83 3.84
C GLY A 51 -3.07 1.66 2.87
N LEU A 52 -3.10 1.90 1.55
CA LEU A 52 -3.15 0.82 0.56
C LEU A 52 -1.85 0.00 0.54
N LYS A 53 -0.70 0.65 0.75
CA LYS A 53 0.61 -0.03 0.80
C LYS A 53 0.67 -0.99 1.97
N GLU A 54 0.22 -0.56 3.14
CA GLU A 54 0.13 -1.42 4.33
C GLU A 54 -0.89 -2.54 4.14
N TYR A 55 -2.08 -2.21 3.63
CA TYR A 55 -3.11 -3.19 3.36
C TYR A 55 -2.61 -4.30 2.41
N LYS A 56 -1.93 -3.94 1.32
CA LYS A 56 -1.30 -4.88 0.38
C LYS A 56 -0.42 -5.89 1.11
N GLN A 57 0.39 -5.45 2.08
CA GLN A 57 1.24 -6.37 2.83
C GLN A 57 0.44 -7.20 3.83
N VAL A 58 -0.54 -6.62 4.53
CA VAL A 58 -1.42 -7.36 5.45
C VAL A 58 -2.11 -8.52 4.73
N ILE A 59 -2.67 -8.27 3.55
CA ILE A 59 -3.42 -9.29 2.79
C ILE A 59 -2.54 -10.15 1.87
N ALA A 60 -1.22 -9.93 1.81
CA ALA A 60 -0.33 -10.70 0.95
C ALA A 60 -0.54 -12.22 1.17
N PRO A 61 -0.85 -13.00 0.11
CA PRO A 61 -1.25 -14.39 0.24
C PRO A 61 -0.09 -15.34 0.48
N VAL A 62 1.15 -14.90 0.26
CA VAL A 62 2.37 -15.64 0.58
C VAL A 62 3.07 -14.90 1.72
N LYS A 63 3.29 -15.59 2.84
CA LYS A 63 4.00 -15.04 4.00
C LYS A 63 5.38 -15.66 4.12
N ILE A 64 6.37 -14.85 4.45
CA ILE A 64 7.74 -15.28 4.70
C ILE A 64 8.05 -14.98 6.15
N HIS A 65 8.49 -16.00 6.88
CA HIS A 65 8.85 -15.88 8.29
C HIS A 65 10.31 -16.29 8.47
N ALA A 66 11.05 -15.54 9.27
CA ALA A 66 12.38 -15.94 9.71
C ALA A 66 12.26 -17.17 10.62
N ARG A 67 12.92 -18.28 10.23
CA ARG A 67 13.02 -19.47 11.10
C ARG A 67 14.36 -19.49 11.80
N ASP A 68 15.44 -19.37 11.03
CA ASP A 68 16.80 -19.20 11.52
C ASP A 68 17.61 -18.42 10.48
N LEU A 69 17.74 -17.11 10.66
CA LEU A 69 18.48 -16.27 9.71
C LEU A 69 19.99 -16.50 9.73
N THR A 70 20.54 -17.02 10.83
CA THR A 70 21.99 -17.32 10.91
C THR A 70 22.37 -18.48 10.00
N ARG A 71 21.43 -19.39 9.77
CA ARG A 71 21.55 -20.53 8.85
C ARG A 71 20.88 -20.28 7.50
N GLY A 72 20.32 -19.09 7.28
CA GLY A 72 19.58 -18.74 6.06
C GLY A 72 18.23 -19.48 5.91
N GLU A 73 17.65 -19.98 6.99
CA GLU A 73 16.40 -20.73 6.97
C GLU A 73 15.18 -19.78 7.08
N LEU A 74 14.37 -19.77 6.02
CA LEU A 74 13.09 -19.07 5.94
C LEU A 74 11.94 -20.07 5.88
N LYS A 75 10.80 -19.74 6.50
CA LYS A 75 9.54 -20.47 6.34
C LYS A 75 8.63 -19.70 5.37
N VAL A 76 8.25 -20.36 4.28
CA VAL A 76 7.25 -19.87 3.32
C VAL A 76 5.90 -20.47 3.68
N GLU A 77 4.88 -19.62 3.80
CA GLU A 77 3.49 -20.01 4.06
C GLU A 77 2.61 -19.57 2.89
N ASN A 78 2.01 -20.55 2.20
CA ASN A 78 1.01 -20.32 1.17
C ASN A 78 -0.38 -20.22 1.80
N LYS A 79 -1.06 -19.07 1.64
CA LYS A 79 -2.44 -18.83 2.11
C LYS A 79 -3.47 -18.80 0.98
N LEU A 80 -3.07 -19.09 -0.26
CA LEU A 80 -4.01 -19.28 -1.37
C LEU A 80 -4.86 -20.52 -1.12
N TRP A 81 -6.13 -20.48 -1.52
CA TRP A 81 -7.06 -21.59 -1.26
C TRP A 81 -6.98 -22.71 -2.29
N PHE A 82 -6.69 -22.39 -3.55
CA PHE A 82 -6.84 -23.32 -4.66
C PHE A 82 -5.60 -23.42 -5.57
N THR A 83 -4.54 -22.66 -5.26
CA THR A 83 -3.35 -22.55 -6.12
C THR A 83 -2.08 -22.82 -5.33
N THR A 84 -1.11 -23.46 -5.98
CA THR A 84 0.26 -23.67 -5.49
C THR A 84 1.07 -22.36 -5.56
N LEU A 85 2.37 -22.44 -5.31
CA LEU A 85 3.30 -21.32 -5.44
C LEU A 85 4.06 -21.35 -6.79
N ASP A 86 3.62 -22.13 -7.77
CA ASP A 86 4.39 -22.35 -9.00
C ASP A 86 4.56 -21.06 -9.84
N ASP A 87 3.62 -20.13 -9.73
CA ASP A 87 3.69 -18.80 -10.37
C ASP A 87 4.46 -17.76 -9.54
N TYR A 88 5.06 -18.15 -8.42
CA TYR A 88 5.78 -17.25 -7.50
C TYR A 88 7.28 -17.53 -7.53
N THR A 89 8.07 -16.47 -7.64
CA THR A 89 9.54 -16.54 -7.50
C THR A 89 9.97 -15.82 -6.22
N LEU A 90 10.71 -16.53 -5.36
CA LEU A 90 11.31 -15.94 -4.16
C LEU A 90 12.65 -15.30 -4.54
N HIS A 91 12.73 -13.98 -4.43
CA HIS A 91 13.99 -13.25 -4.48
C HIS A 91 14.45 -12.95 -3.05
N ALA A 92 15.66 -13.41 -2.70
CA ALA A 92 16.28 -13.17 -1.41
C ALA A 92 17.65 -12.52 -1.60
N GLU A 93 17.94 -11.53 -0.77
CA GLU A 93 19.17 -10.74 -0.80
C GLU A 93 19.61 -10.48 0.63
N VAL A 94 20.93 -10.59 0.87
CA VAL A 94 21.55 -10.23 2.15
C VAL A 94 22.18 -8.86 1.96
N ARG A 95 21.78 -7.90 2.79
CA ARG A 95 22.33 -6.55 2.78
C ARG A 95 22.99 -6.25 4.13
N ALA A 96 24.16 -5.60 4.09
CA ALA A 96 24.86 -5.07 5.25
C ALA A 96 25.09 -3.57 5.01
N GLU A 97 24.74 -2.71 5.97
CA GLU A 97 24.91 -1.24 5.84
C GLU A 97 24.28 -0.63 4.56
N GLY A 98 23.23 -1.26 4.04
CA GLY A 98 22.55 -0.81 2.81
C GLY A 98 23.17 -1.32 1.50
N GLU A 99 24.33 -1.98 1.57
CA GLU A 99 25.01 -2.59 0.43
C GLU A 99 24.73 -4.09 0.33
N ASN A 100 24.80 -4.62 -0.89
CA ASN A 100 24.59 -6.04 -1.15
C ASN A 100 25.83 -6.82 -0.72
N ALA A 101 25.67 -7.78 0.20
CA ALA A 101 26.77 -8.55 0.74
C ALA A 101 27.32 -9.63 -0.24
N ARG A 102 27.07 -9.49 -1.55
CA ARG A 102 27.42 -10.51 -2.57
C ARG A 102 28.76 -10.31 -3.29
N ASP A 103 29.58 -9.34 -2.88
CA ASP A 103 30.94 -9.17 -3.40
C ASP A 103 32.05 -9.64 -2.44
N ALA A 104 31.72 -10.49 -1.46
CA ALA A 104 32.71 -11.13 -0.59
C ALA A 104 32.73 -12.65 -0.80
N ALA A 105 33.77 -13.11 -1.51
CA ALA A 105 34.20 -14.50 -1.76
C ALA A 105 33.60 -15.23 -2.98
N ASP A 106 34.30 -15.10 -4.10
CA ASP A 106 35.10 -16.21 -4.67
C ASP A 106 36.56 -15.76 -4.82
#